data_AF-A0A1F5CYS6-F1
#
_entry.id   AF-A0A1F5CYS6-F1
#
_cell.length_a   1.000
_cell.length_b   1.000
_cell.length_c   1.000
_cell.angle_alpha   90.00
_cell.angle_beta   90.00
_cell.angle_gamma   90.00
#
_symmetry.space_group_name_H-M   'P 1'
#
loop_
_entity.id
_entity.type
_entity.pdbx_description
1 polymer ?
#
loop_
_entity_poly.entity_id
_entity_poly.type
_entity_poly.pdbx_seq_one_letter_code
_entity_poly.pdbx_strand_id
1 'polypeptide(L)'
;MNFDAKCAECGKSCTVPFKPSANRPIYCQECYSKRRNKPQPATMNADNESHMWARRTGNTNSHGKDETEKHEHFHWSLSTA
;
A
#
# COMPACT_ATOMS: atom_id res chain seq x y z
N MET A 1 -31.57 -7.00 -17.18
CA MET A 1 -32.24 -5.74 -16.78
C MET A 1 -31.24 -4.85 -16.06
N ASN A 2 -31.29 -3.56 -16.32
CA ASN A 2 -30.47 -2.53 -15.68
C ASN A 2 -31.36 -1.68 -14.77
N PHE A 3 -30.82 -1.19 -13.65
CA PHE A 3 -31.56 -0.44 -12.63
C PHE A 3 -30.90 0.92 -12.37
N ASP A 4 -31.72 1.96 -12.23
CA ASP A 4 -31.25 3.28 -11.82
C ASP A 4 -31.02 3.36 -10.32
N ALA A 5 -29.88 3.93 -9.94
CA ALA A 5 -29.48 4.14 -8.56
C ALA A 5 -28.75 5.47 -8.39
N LYS A 6 -28.71 5.98 -7.17
CA LYS A 6 -27.89 7.14 -6.80
C LYS A 6 -26.64 6.67 -6.06
N CYS A 7 -25.49 7.22 -6.45
CA CYS A 7 -24.24 6.95 -5.75
C CYS A 7 -24.31 7.50 -4.31
N ALA A 8 -24.02 6.65 -3.33
CA ALA A 8 -24.03 7.03 -1.91
C ALA A 8 -22.88 7.97 -1.51
N GLU A 9 -21.85 8.10 -2.36
CA GLU A 9 -20.69 8.97 -2.09
C GLU A 9 -20.82 10.35 -2.76
N CYS A 10 -21.21 10.38 -4.04
CA CYS A 10 -21.24 11.63 -4.82
C CYS A 10 -22.65 12.07 -5.26
N GLY A 11 -23.69 11.27 -5.01
CA GLY A 11 -25.07 11.60 -5.35
C GLY A 11 -25.45 11.49 -6.83
N LYS A 12 -24.49 11.23 -7.73
CA LYS A 12 -24.74 11.07 -9.18
C LYS A 12 -25.65 9.88 -9.47
N SER A 13 -26.51 10.00 -10.50
CA SER A 13 -27.27 8.88 -11.04
C SER A 13 -26.36 7.92 -11.80
N CYS A 14 -26.52 6.62 -11.56
CA CYS A 14 -25.79 5.57 -12.25
C CYS A 14 -26.66 4.34 -12.46
N THR A 15 -26.37 3.59 -13.52
CA THR A 15 -27.10 2.38 -13.89
C THR A 15 -26.34 1.15 -13.44
N VAL A 16 -26.99 0.25 -12.70
CA VAL A 16 -26.38 -0.97 -12.15
C VAL A 16 -27.09 -2.23 -12.64
N PRO A 17 -26.40 -3.39 -12.79
CA PRO A 17 -26.99 -4.63 -13.29
C PRO A 17 -27.72 -5.44 -12.20
N PHE A 18 -27.75 -4.95 -10.95
CA PHE A 18 -28.35 -5.63 -9.80
C PHE A 18 -29.42 -4.75 -9.16
N LYS A 19 -30.41 -5.38 -8.50
CA LYS A 19 -31.50 -4.67 -7.83
C LYS A 19 -30.95 -3.87 -6.62
N PRO A 20 -31.18 -2.55 -6.55
CA PRO A 20 -30.81 -1.75 -5.39
C PRO A 20 -31.41 -2.31 -4.11
N SER A 21 -30.60 -2.45 -3.05
CA SER A 21 -31.04 -2.91 -1.73
C SER A 21 -30.69 -1.88 -0.67
N ALA A 22 -31.61 -1.56 0.23
CA ALA A 22 -31.40 -0.53 1.26
C ALA A 22 -30.23 -0.85 2.23
N ASN A 23 -29.91 -2.14 2.40
CA ASN A 23 -28.81 -2.59 3.26
C ASN A 23 -27.41 -2.38 2.67
N ARG A 24 -27.28 -2.11 1.36
CA ARG A 24 -25.98 -2.01 0.68
C ARG A 24 -25.86 -0.70 -0.11
N PRO A 25 -24.88 0.17 0.20
CA PRO A 25 -24.69 1.42 -0.51
C PRO A 25 -24.20 1.16 -1.94
N ILE A 26 -24.75 1.90 -2.89
CA ILE A 26 -24.42 1.80 -4.32
C ILE A 26 -23.40 2.88 -4.66
N TYR A 27 -22.40 2.52 -5.46
CA TYR A 27 -21.35 3.44 -5.89
C TYR A 27 -21.28 3.48 -7.41
N CYS A 28 -21.04 4.67 -7.96
CA CYS A 28 -20.68 4.80 -9.37
C CYS A 28 -19.27 4.21 -9.62
N GLN A 29 -18.95 3.96 -10.88
CA GLN A 29 -17.67 3.36 -11.29
C GLN A 29 -16.45 4.14 -10.77
N GLU A 30 -16.53 5.47 -10.74
CA GLU A 30 -15.47 6.34 -10.22
C GLU A 30 -15.25 6.13 -8.71
N CYS A 31 -16.32 6.21 -7.91
CA CYS A 31 -16.28 6.05 -6.46
C CYS A 31 -15.87 4.61 -6.07
N TYR A 32 -16.35 3.61 -6.80
CA TYR A 32 -15.97 2.22 -6.60
C TYR A 32 -14.46 2.00 -6.82
N SER A 33 -13.93 2.55 -7.91
CA SER A 33 -12.49 2.48 -8.23
C SER A 33 -11.63 3.18 -7.17
N LYS A 34 -12.06 4.37 -6.71
CA LYS A 34 -11.37 5.13 -5.64
C LYS A 34 -11.31 4.35 -4.32
N ARG A 35 -12.38 3.63 -3.96
CA ARG A 35 -12.42 2.83 -2.73
C ARG A 35 -11.59 1.56 -2.82
N ARG A 36 -11.54 0.91 -3.99
CA ARG A 36 -10.71 -0.27 -4.22
C ARG A 36 -9.21 0.04 -4.13
N ASN A 37 -8.82 1.26 -4.52
CA ASN A 37 -7.43 1.70 -4.53
C ASN A 37 -6.97 2.42 -3.24
N LYS A 38 -7.82 2.49 -2.21
CA LYS A 38 -7.28 2.79 -0.89
C LYS A 38 -6.56 1.52 -0.44
N PRO A 39 -5.23 1.51 -0.21
CA PRO A 39 -4.65 0.46 0.58
C PRO A 39 -5.42 0.53 1.89
N GLN A 40 -6.28 -0.46 2.10
CA GLN A 40 -6.82 -0.70 3.41
C GLN A 40 -5.56 -0.76 4.27
N PRO A 41 -5.45 0.02 5.35
CA PRO A 41 -4.39 -0.27 6.30
C PRO A 41 -4.65 -1.72 6.66
N ALA A 42 -3.83 -2.63 6.10
CA ALA A 42 -3.76 -3.99 6.55
C ALA A 42 -3.51 -3.78 8.02
N THR A 43 -4.55 -3.98 8.85
CA THR A 43 -4.62 -3.53 10.24
C THR A 43 -3.25 -3.73 10.80
N MET A 44 -2.51 -2.63 10.89
CA MET A 44 -1.11 -2.72 11.22
C MET A 44 -1.21 -3.03 12.70
N ASN A 45 -1.08 -4.30 13.08
CA ASN A 45 -0.55 -4.63 14.40
C ASN A 45 0.89 -4.13 14.39
N ALA A 46 1.05 -2.80 14.35
CA ALA A 46 2.28 -2.06 14.43
C ALA A 46 2.79 -2.02 15.87
N ASP A 47 2.05 -2.60 16.83
CA ASP A 47 2.45 -2.76 18.22
C ASP A 47 3.26 -4.05 18.51
N ASN A 48 3.47 -4.95 17.54
CA ASN A 48 4.43 -6.06 17.70
C ASN A 48 5.80 -5.74 17.07
N GLU A 49 6.40 -4.63 17.50
CA GLU A 49 7.76 -4.22 17.12
C GLU A 49 8.85 -4.92 17.96
N SER A 50 8.48 -5.75 18.96
CA SER A 50 9.47 -6.31 19.91
C SER A 50 10.18 -7.59 19.45
N HIS A 51 9.95 -8.12 18.24
CA HIS A 51 10.58 -9.36 17.76
C HIS A 51 11.39 -9.24 16.44
N MET A 52 11.58 -8.02 15.93
CA MET A 52 12.22 -7.80 14.61
C MET A 52 13.75 -7.95 14.59
N TRP A 53 14.43 -8.12 15.73
CA TRP A 53 15.89 -8.33 15.74
C TRP A 53 16.32 -9.73 15.26
N ALA A 54 15.38 -10.68 15.12
CA ALA A 54 15.69 -12.09 14.85
C ALA A 54 15.83 -12.48 13.36
N ARG A 55 15.75 -11.55 12.40
CA ARG A 55 15.90 -11.86 10.95
C ARG A 55 17.14 -11.25 10.31
N ARG A 56 18.25 -11.30 11.05
CA ARG A 56 19.60 -10.94 10.58
C ARG A 56 20.21 -11.96 9.59
N THR A 57 19.51 -13.04 9.20
CA THR A 57 20.07 -14.05 8.30
C THR A 57 19.27 -14.21 7.01
N GLY A 58 19.78 -13.58 5.94
CA GLY A 58 19.83 -14.08 4.57
C GLY A 58 18.54 -14.45 3.83
N ASN A 59 18.13 -13.61 2.87
CA ASN A 59 17.63 -14.13 1.60
C ASN A 59 17.85 -13.09 0.48
N THR A 60 18.84 -13.35 -0.36
CA THR A 60 19.17 -12.59 -1.56
C THR A 60 18.16 -12.89 -2.66
N ASN A 61 17.42 -11.89 -3.13
CA ASN A 61 16.99 -11.91 -4.53
C ASN A 61 17.13 -10.50 -5.14
N SER A 62 18.10 -10.43 -6.03
CA SER A 62 18.66 -9.28 -6.72
C SER A 62 17.77 -8.82 -7.87
N HIS A 63 17.42 -7.53 -7.91
CA HIS A 63 17.13 -6.79 -9.14
C HIS A 63 17.49 -5.29 -8.96
N GLY A 64 18.63 -4.92 -9.55
CA GLY A 64 18.94 -3.58 -10.04
C GLY A 64 19.35 -2.53 -9.01
N LYS A 65 20.67 -2.29 -8.86
CA LYS A 65 21.21 -0.94 -8.64
C LYS A 65 22.49 -0.76 -9.42
N ASP A 66 22.36 0.09 -10.43
CA ASP A 66 23.40 0.70 -11.22
C ASP A 66 24.19 1.71 -10.36
N GLU A 67 25.50 1.69 -10.58
CA GLU A 67 26.46 2.78 -10.52
C GLU A 67 26.42 3.79 -9.36
N THR A 68 27.50 3.78 -8.57
CA THR A 68 28.45 4.88 -8.35
C THR A 68 28.93 4.98 -6.91
N GLU A 69 30.25 5.14 -6.82
CA GLU A 69 30.95 5.83 -5.74
C GLU A 69 31.18 5.09 -4.42
N LYS A 70 32.18 4.20 -4.49
CA LYS A 70 33.34 4.15 -3.57
C LYS A 70 33.31 5.22 -2.48
N HIS A 71 32.68 4.91 -1.35
CA HIS A 71 32.96 5.64 -0.12
C HIS A 71 34.21 4.99 0.51
N GLU A 72 35.35 5.54 0.11
CA GLU A 72 36.68 5.25 0.65
C GLU A 72 36.67 5.57 2.15
N HIS A 73 36.40 4.56 2.97
CA HIS A 73 36.61 4.61 4.41
C HIS A 73 38.12 4.58 4.70
N PHE A 74 38.77 5.74 4.61
CA PHE A 74 40.15 5.89 5.06
C PHE A 74 40.43 7.26 5.65
N HIS A 75 39.85 7.57 6.81
CA HIS A 75 40.41 8.61 7.68
C HIS A 75 40.17 8.27 9.16
N TRP A 76 41.17 7.65 9.80
CA TRP A 76 41.83 8.29 10.92
C TRP A 76 43.24 7.69 11.15
N SER A 77 44.23 8.56 11.28
CA SER A 77 45.61 8.23 11.64
C SER A 77 45.73 8.02 13.15
N LEU A 78 46.20 6.84 13.59
CA LEU A 78 46.97 6.67 14.83
C LEU A 78 48.23 5.86 14.50
N SER A 79 49.42 6.46 14.58
CA SER A 79 50.20 6.60 15.83
C SER A 79 50.43 5.26 16.53
N THR A 80 51.52 4.57 16.21
CA THR A 80 52.36 3.87 17.20
C THR A 80 53.78 3.73 16.62
N ALA A 81 54.76 3.84 17.50
CA ALA A 81 56.18 4.14 17.29
C ALA A 81 57.00 3.09 16.52
#